data_AF-A6Q490-F1
#
_entry.id   AF-A6Q490-F1
#
_cell.length_a   1.000
_cell.length_b   1.000
_cell.length_c   1.000
_cell.angle_alpha   90.00
_cell.angle_beta   90.00
_cell.angle_gamma   90.00
#
_symmetry.space_group_name_H-M   'P 1'
#
loop_
_entity.id
_entity.type
_entity.pdbx_description
1 polymer ?
#
loop_
_entity_poly.entity_id
_entity_poly.type
_entity_poly.pdbx_seq_one_letter_code
_entity_poly.pdbx_strand_id
1 'polypeptide(L)'
;MKDDLIKRIRSLPPLPKTIDEFEKAVGKEDVDLEEVVEILQRDPMLVADILKYVNSSFYGLREKIEDLGRAVSYLGIQEVRSIVMQNSIKKLFNIDMEPYGITAERFAHISHMQSKLMELWYKKHNPAKARFLKLAAFLQELGKIVIADIIIQEDMVYPFRSEIEMTNDVAYVEKSFVGASASEVTGAMFDYWVLKKSLFCQ
;
A
#
# COMPACT_ATOMS: atom_id res chain seq x y z
N MET A 1 17.70 -15.04 12.17
CA MET A 1 17.11 -14.89 10.81
C MET A 1 15.58 -14.89 10.82
N LYS A 2 14.84 -16.02 10.91
CA LYS A 2 13.35 -15.97 10.91
C LYS A 2 12.76 -15.16 12.08
N ASP A 3 13.37 -15.26 13.26
CA ASP A 3 12.93 -14.49 14.43
C ASP A 3 13.20 -12.98 14.29
N ASP A 4 14.24 -12.61 13.55
CA ASP A 4 14.60 -11.20 13.31
C ASP A 4 13.65 -10.56 12.30
N LEU A 5 13.24 -11.30 11.27
CA LEU A 5 12.19 -10.89 10.34
C LEU A 5 10.86 -10.65 11.06
N ILE A 6 10.43 -11.57 11.93
CA ILE A 6 9.19 -11.43 12.71
C ILE A 6 9.30 -10.23 13.68
N LYS A 7 10.45 -10.05 14.34
CA LYS A 7 10.70 -8.86 15.17
C LYS A 7 10.62 -7.58 14.33
N ARG A 8 11.13 -7.59 13.10
CA ARG A 8 11.09 -6.45 12.18
C ARG A 8 9.69 -6.07 11.75
N ILE A 9 8.90 -7.07 11.35
CA ILE A 9 7.50 -6.88 10.99
C ILE A 9 6.73 -6.31 12.20
N ARG A 10 7.02 -6.78 13.42
CA ARG A 10 6.43 -6.25 14.65
C ARG A 10 6.93 -4.86 15.04
N SER A 11 8.15 -4.47 14.63
CA SER A 11 8.69 -3.13 14.87
C SER A 11 8.22 -2.09 13.85
N LEU A 12 7.54 -2.52 12.77
CA LEU A 12 6.91 -1.58 11.84
C LEU A 12 5.90 -0.71 12.60
N PRO A 13 5.84 0.59 12.27
CA PRO A 13 4.87 1.47 12.91
C PRO A 13 3.46 0.89 12.71
N PRO A 14 2.63 0.86 13.76
CA PRO A 14 1.25 0.46 13.60
C PRO A 14 0.55 1.42 12.63
N LEU A 15 -0.51 0.94 11.97
CA LEU A 15 -1.35 1.81 11.14
C LEU A 15 -1.84 3.00 12.00
N PRO A 16 -1.86 4.23 11.45
CA PRO A 16 -2.37 5.38 12.17
C PRO A 16 -3.80 5.12 12.68
N LYS A 17 -4.15 5.67 13.85
CA LYS A 17 -5.48 5.49 14.47
C LYS A 17 -6.63 5.82 13.53
N THR A 18 -6.49 6.87 12.71
CA THR A 18 -7.47 7.27 11.70
C THR A 18 -7.83 6.13 10.74
N ILE A 19 -6.88 5.26 10.43
CA ILE A 19 -7.04 4.14 9.48
C ILE A 19 -7.76 2.98 10.16
N ASP A 20 -7.40 2.66 11.40
CA ASP A 20 -8.10 1.65 12.19
C ASP A 20 -9.56 2.04 12.45
N GLU A 21 -9.81 3.31 12.79
CA GLU A 21 -11.16 3.86 12.92
C GLU A 21 -11.93 3.82 11.60
N PHE A 22 -11.29 4.21 10.49
CA PHE A 22 -11.89 4.16 9.15
C PHE A 22 -12.25 2.72 8.75
N GLU A 23 -11.35 1.76 8.95
CA GLU A 23 -11.58 0.35 8.63
C GLU A 23 -12.71 -0.26 9.46
N LYS A 24 -12.83 0.15 10.74
CA LYS A 24 -13.95 -0.23 11.60
C LYS A 24 -15.27 0.36 11.12
N ALA A 25 -15.30 1.63 10.71
CA ALA A 25 -16.50 2.29 10.19
C ALA A 25 -16.98 1.65 8.89
N VAL A 26 -16.05 1.36 7.96
CA VAL A 26 -16.36 0.72 6.66
C VAL A 26 -16.72 -0.77 6.79
N GLY A 27 -16.32 -1.42 7.90
CA GLY A 27 -16.61 -2.83 8.17
C GLY A 27 -18.01 -3.11 8.73
N LYS A 28 -18.84 -2.10 8.99
CA LYS A 28 -20.23 -2.24 9.46
C LYS A 28 -21.16 -2.68 8.33
N GLU A 29 -22.26 -3.37 8.66
CA GLU A 29 -23.27 -3.81 7.67
C GLU A 29 -23.92 -2.61 6.95
N ASP A 30 -24.20 -1.54 7.71
CA ASP A 30 -24.59 -0.24 7.18
C ASP A 30 -23.46 0.77 7.44
N VAL A 31 -22.83 1.23 6.36
CA VAL A 31 -21.76 2.23 6.43
C VAL A 31 -22.36 3.62 6.48
N ASP A 32 -22.09 4.35 7.57
CA ASP A 32 -22.44 5.75 7.71
C ASP A 32 -21.38 6.64 7.02
N LEU A 33 -21.79 7.33 5.96
CA LEU A 33 -20.90 8.23 5.22
C LEU A 33 -20.49 9.46 6.03
N GLU A 34 -21.34 9.94 6.93
CA GLU A 34 -21.03 11.09 7.79
C GLU A 34 -19.92 10.71 8.78
N GLU A 35 -20.06 9.55 9.43
CA GLU A 35 -19.02 8.99 10.32
C GLU A 35 -17.68 8.83 9.57
N VAL A 36 -17.70 8.29 8.35
CA VAL A 36 -16.49 8.15 7.52
C VAL A 36 -15.84 9.51 7.23
N VAL A 37 -16.63 10.50 6.84
CA VAL A 37 -16.12 11.85 6.55
C VAL A 37 -15.52 12.47 7.81
N GLU A 38 -16.18 12.37 8.97
CA GLU A 38 -15.67 12.88 10.25
C GLU A 38 -14.34 12.24 10.65
N ILE A 39 -14.18 10.93 10.45
CA ILE A 39 -12.91 10.23 10.72
C ILE A 39 -11.81 10.78 9.81
N LEU A 40 -12.07 10.88 8.51
CA LEU A 40 -11.08 11.33 7.52
C LEU A 40 -10.66 12.79 7.73
N GLN A 41 -11.58 13.65 8.16
CA GLN A 41 -11.30 15.07 8.43
C GLN A 41 -10.27 15.30 9.55
N ARG A 42 -10.04 14.31 10.42
CA ARG A 42 -9.03 14.40 11.49
C ARG A 42 -7.59 14.40 10.95
N ASP A 43 -7.38 13.99 9.71
CA ASP A 43 -6.07 14.00 9.05
C ASP A 43 -6.08 14.91 7.81
N PRO A 44 -5.65 16.18 7.93
CA PRO A 44 -5.64 17.12 6.81
C PRO A 44 -4.79 16.68 5.61
N MET A 45 -3.74 15.88 5.83
CA MET A 45 -2.92 15.37 4.72
C MET A 45 -3.66 14.31 3.92
N LEU A 46 -4.41 13.45 4.61
CA LEU A 46 -5.27 12.46 3.97
C LEU A 46 -6.39 13.11 3.17
N VAL A 47 -7.03 14.15 3.71
CA VAL A 47 -8.04 14.95 3.00
C VAL A 47 -7.45 15.56 1.73
N ALA A 48 -6.28 16.21 1.83
CA ALA A 48 -5.60 16.78 0.68
C ALA A 48 -5.27 15.73 -0.38
N ASP A 49 -4.83 14.54 0.02
CA ASP A 49 -4.54 13.43 -0.90
C ASP A 49 -5.81 12.90 -1.60
N ILE A 50 -6.93 12.77 -0.89
CA ILE A 50 -8.22 12.38 -1.49
C ILE A 50 -8.70 13.42 -2.51
N LEU A 51 -8.65 14.72 -2.14
CA LEU A 51 -9.03 15.81 -3.03
C LEU A 51 -8.11 15.91 -4.25
N LYS A 52 -6.80 15.74 -4.07
CA LYS A 52 -5.83 15.70 -5.19
C LYS A 52 -6.12 14.52 -6.11
N TYR A 53 -6.49 13.37 -5.54
CA TYR A 53 -6.77 12.16 -6.30
C TYR A 53 -8.03 12.30 -7.15
N VAL A 54 -9.15 12.73 -6.56
CA VAL A 54 -10.42 12.90 -7.28
C VAL A 54 -10.33 13.99 -8.36
N ASN A 55 -9.53 15.03 -8.14
CA ASN A 55 -9.28 16.10 -9.11
C ASN A 55 -8.17 15.79 -10.13
N SER A 56 -7.59 14.59 -10.11
CA SER A 56 -6.60 14.21 -11.11
C SER A 56 -7.23 14.13 -12.50
N SER A 57 -6.42 14.31 -13.55
CA SER A 57 -6.85 14.21 -14.94
C SER A 57 -7.52 12.88 -15.28
N PHE A 58 -7.28 11.84 -14.45
CA PHE A 58 -7.91 10.52 -14.58
C PHE A 58 -9.44 10.55 -14.50
N TYR A 59 -10.02 11.39 -13.64
CA TYR A 59 -11.48 11.45 -13.45
C TYR A 59 -12.19 12.41 -14.42
N GLY A 60 -11.43 13.24 -15.15
CA GLY A 60 -11.98 14.09 -16.21
C GLY A 60 -13.11 15.03 -15.72
N LEU A 61 -13.03 15.49 -14.47
CA LEU A 61 -14.06 16.34 -13.88
C LEU A 61 -14.16 17.68 -14.62
N ARG A 62 -15.39 18.12 -14.90
CA ARG A 62 -15.66 19.44 -15.49
C ARG A 62 -15.40 20.57 -14.50
N GLU A 63 -15.70 20.32 -13.23
CA GLU A 63 -15.48 21.25 -12.11
C GLU A 63 -14.73 20.53 -10.99
N LYS A 64 -13.84 21.26 -10.30
CA LYS A 64 -13.08 20.69 -9.19
C LYS A 64 -14.00 20.40 -8.00
N ILE A 65 -13.74 19.29 -7.32
CA ILE A 65 -14.36 18.96 -6.04
C ILE A 65 -13.46 19.48 -4.93
N GLU A 66 -13.98 20.36 -4.07
CA GLU A 66 -13.24 20.97 -2.95
C GLU A 66 -13.72 20.46 -1.58
N ASP A 67 -14.89 19.83 -1.54
CA ASP A 67 -15.49 19.27 -0.33
C ASP A 67 -15.21 17.76 -0.21
N LEU A 68 -14.83 17.31 1.00
CA LEU A 68 -14.53 15.92 1.27
C LEU A 68 -15.76 15.03 1.17
N GLY A 69 -16.91 15.46 1.68
CA GLY A 69 -18.16 14.69 1.62
C GLY A 69 -18.56 14.41 0.16
N ARG A 70 -18.48 15.43 -0.69
CA ARG A 70 -18.69 15.33 -2.13
C ARG A 70 -17.66 14.42 -2.80
N ALA A 71 -16.39 14.48 -2.40
CA ALA A 71 -15.35 13.59 -2.91
C ALA A 71 -15.61 12.13 -2.55
N VAL A 72 -15.94 11.84 -1.28
CA VAL A 72 -16.29 10.50 -0.78
C VAL A 72 -17.52 9.95 -1.50
N SER A 73 -18.54 10.79 -1.71
CA SER A 73 -19.77 10.42 -2.42
C SER A 73 -19.51 10.12 -3.90
N TYR A 74 -18.63 10.90 -4.56
CA TYR A 74 -18.27 10.71 -5.97
C TYR A 74 -17.40 9.47 -6.19
N LEU A 75 -16.40 9.26 -5.33
CA LEU A 75 -15.46 8.13 -5.42
C LEU A 75 -16.09 6.81 -4.97
N GLY A 76 -16.95 6.88 -3.95
CA GLY A 76 -17.47 5.73 -3.21
C GLY A 76 -16.47 5.17 -2.20
N ILE A 77 -16.99 4.49 -1.18
CA ILE A 77 -16.22 3.99 -0.02
C ILE A 77 -15.04 3.10 -0.40
N GLN A 78 -15.17 2.23 -1.40
CA GLN A 78 -14.10 1.30 -1.78
C GLN A 78 -12.89 2.01 -2.40
N GLU A 79 -13.14 3.08 -3.15
CA GLU A 79 -12.07 3.87 -3.75
C GLU A 79 -11.39 4.75 -2.70
N VAL A 80 -12.18 5.37 -1.81
CA VAL A 80 -11.68 6.11 -0.64
C VAL A 80 -10.80 5.19 0.23
N ARG A 81 -11.27 3.99 0.54
CA ARG A 81 -10.50 2.97 1.27
C ARG A 81 -9.16 2.66 0.60
N SER A 82 -9.14 2.54 -0.73
CA SER A 82 -7.90 2.29 -1.46
C SER A 82 -6.91 3.46 -1.32
N ILE A 83 -7.38 4.70 -1.37
CA ILE A 83 -6.54 5.91 -1.19
C ILE A 83 -6.02 6.00 0.25
N VAL A 84 -6.90 5.77 1.23
CA VAL A 84 -6.59 5.78 2.66
C VAL A 84 -5.49 4.75 2.98
N MET A 85 -5.63 3.52 2.48
CA MET A 85 -4.61 2.48 2.64
C MET A 85 -3.29 2.85 1.95
N GLN A 86 -3.34 3.36 0.72
CA GLN A 86 -2.13 3.79 0.00
C GLN A 86 -1.39 4.91 0.74
N ASN A 87 -2.10 5.91 1.25
CA ASN A 87 -1.52 7.01 2.04
C ASN A 87 -0.88 6.52 3.34
N SER A 88 -1.56 5.62 4.06
CA SER A 88 -1.04 5.01 5.30
C SER A 88 0.34 4.40 5.12
N ILE A 89 0.50 3.76 3.97
CA ILE A 89 1.71 3.03 3.62
C ILE A 89 2.78 3.93 3.02
N LYS A 90 2.45 5.13 2.48
CA LYS A 90 3.44 6.11 2.01
C LYS A 90 4.52 6.41 3.05
N LYS A 91 4.20 6.38 4.35
CA LYS A 91 5.19 6.58 5.41
C LYS A 91 6.25 5.46 5.48
N LEU A 92 5.91 4.25 5.02
CA LEU A 92 6.85 3.14 4.89
C LEU A 92 7.79 3.32 3.69
N PHE A 93 7.37 4.07 2.66
CA PHE A 93 8.19 4.40 1.50
C PHE A 93 9.29 5.46 1.77
N ASN A 94 9.50 5.87 3.02
CA ASN A 94 10.66 6.71 3.40
C ASN A 94 11.95 5.90 3.58
N ILE A 95 11.87 4.56 3.49
CA ILE A 95 13.04 3.68 3.55
C ILE A 95 13.78 3.76 2.21
N ASP A 96 15.11 3.81 2.29
CA ASP A 96 15.97 3.83 1.12
C ASP A 96 15.85 2.50 0.35
N MET A 97 15.65 2.61 -0.96
CA MET A 97 15.49 1.47 -1.87
C MET A 97 16.78 1.19 -2.66
N GLU A 98 17.89 1.82 -2.28
CA GLU A 98 19.22 1.59 -2.83
C GLU A 98 19.65 0.10 -2.85
N PRO A 99 19.28 -0.78 -1.87
CA PRO A 99 19.55 -2.22 -1.98
C PRO A 99 19.00 -2.87 -3.25
N TYR A 100 17.88 -2.36 -3.77
CA TYR A 100 17.27 -2.80 -5.01
C TYR A 100 17.69 -1.96 -6.23
N GLY A 101 18.65 -1.05 -6.08
CA GLY A 101 19.19 -0.20 -7.15
C GLY A 101 18.20 0.85 -7.68
N ILE A 102 17.17 1.21 -6.91
CA ILE A 102 16.13 2.16 -7.32
C ILE A 102 15.88 3.22 -6.25
N THR A 103 15.42 4.40 -6.64
CA THR A 103 15.01 5.42 -5.68
C THR A 103 13.64 5.10 -5.09
N ALA A 104 13.38 5.54 -3.86
CA ALA A 104 12.07 5.41 -3.21
C ALA A 104 10.94 6.04 -4.05
N GLU A 105 11.19 7.19 -4.67
CA GLU A 105 10.23 7.83 -5.59
C GLU A 105 9.92 6.96 -6.80
N ARG A 106 10.95 6.39 -7.44
CA ARG A 106 10.77 5.53 -8.60
C ARG A 106 10.04 4.24 -8.22
N PHE A 107 10.36 3.67 -7.07
CA PHE A 107 9.68 2.49 -6.53
C PHE A 107 8.19 2.78 -6.29
N ALA A 108 7.86 3.86 -5.60
CA ALA A 108 6.46 4.27 -5.38
C ALA A 108 5.70 4.51 -6.70
N HIS A 109 6.37 5.12 -7.68
CA HIS A 109 5.80 5.31 -9.02
C HIS A 109 5.50 3.97 -9.72
N ILE A 110 6.41 2.99 -9.66
CA ILE A 110 6.20 1.65 -10.21
C ILE A 110 5.02 0.96 -9.50
N SER A 111 4.95 0.99 -8.17
CA SER A 111 3.84 0.41 -7.41
C SER A 111 2.49 1.02 -7.78
N HIS A 112 2.45 2.35 -8.00
CA HIS A 112 1.23 3.02 -8.45
C HIS A 112 0.84 2.61 -9.89
N MET A 113 1.81 2.51 -10.79
CA MET A 113 1.59 2.07 -12.17
C MET A 113 1.08 0.63 -12.24
N GLN A 114 1.65 -0.29 -11.44
CA GLN A 114 1.18 -1.67 -11.34
C GLN A 114 -0.28 -1.74 -10.84
N SER A 115 -0.57 -1.01 -9.76
CA SER A 115 -1.91 -0.87 -9.20
C SER A 115 -2.91 -0.38 -10.25
N LYS A 116 -2.52 0.66 -11.01
CA LYS A 116 -3.36 1.23 -12.05
C LYS A 116 -3.56 0.33 -13.24
N LEU A 117 -2.51 -0.34 -13.68
CA LEU A 117 -2.57 -1.32 -14.76
C LEU A 117 -3.55 -2.44 -14.41
N MET A 118 -3.47 -2.97 -13.19
CA MET A 118 -4.38 -4.00 -12.70
C MET A 118 -5.85 -3.53 -12.73
N GLU A 119 -6.10 -2.30 -12.27
CA GLU A 119 -7.43 -1.69 -12.32
C GLU A 119 -7.94 -1.62 -13.78
N LEU A 120 -7.16 -1.02 -14.69
CA LEU A 120 -7.57 -0.79 -16.07
C LEU A 120 -7.77 -2.10 -16.85
N TRP A 121 -6.89 -3.07 -16.62
CA TRP A 121 -6.95 -4.37 -17.29
C TRP A 121 -8.20 -5.16 -16.86
N TYR A 122 -8.44 -5.27 -15.55
CA TYR A 122 -9.47 -6.17 -15.04
C TYR A 122 -10.86 -5.52 -14.95
N LYS A 123 -10.94 -4.17 -14.95
CA LYS A 123 -12.21 -3.43 -14.82
C LYS A 123 -13.22 -3.78 -15.90
N LYS A 124 -12.79 -4.13 -17.12
CA LYS A 124 -13.69 -4.55 -18.21
C LYS A 124 -14.36 -5.90 -17.94
N HIS A 125 -13.75 -6.75 -17.09
CA HIS A 125 -14.28 -8.07 -16.75
C HIS A 125 -15.12 -8.03 -15.48
N ASN A 126 -14.59 -7.41 -14.42
CA ASN A 126 -15.30 -7.29 -13.14
C ASN A 126 -14.85 -6.01 -12.41
N PRO A 127 -15.62 -4.91 -12.51
CA PRO A 127 -15.29 -3.64 -11.87
C PRO A 127 -15.15 -3.73 -10.35
N ALA A 128 -15.97 -4.55 -9.69
CA ALA A 128 -15.92 -4.71 -8.24
C ALA A 128 -14.61 -5.39 -7.82
N LYS A 129 -14.26 -6.50 -8.49
CA LYS A 129 -13.03 -7.25 -8.24
C LYS A 129 -11.76 -6.47 -8.65
N ALA A 130 -11.83 -5.65 -9.69
CA ALA A 130 -10.73 -4.80 -10.13
C ALA A 130 -10.30 -3.80 -9.05
N ARG A 131 -11.24 -3.25 -8.26
CA ARG A 131 -10.92 -2.35 -7.13
C ARG A 131 -10.11 -3.06 -6.05
N PHE A 132 -10.46 -4.31 -5.73
CA PHE A 132 -9.69 -5.12 -4.77
C PHE A 132 -8.31 -5.49 -5.31
N LEU A 133 -8.23 -5.94 -6.57
CA LEU A 133 -6.97 -6.33 -7.20
C LEU A 133 -6.00 -5.16 -7.35
N LYS A 134 -6.50 -3.95 -7.61
CA LYS A 134 -5.71 -2.71 -7.63
C LYS A 134 -4.98 -2.50 -6.31
N LEU A 135 -5.68 -2.63 -5.18
CA LEU A 135 -5.08 -2.48 -3.86
C LEU A 135 -4.06 -3.61 -3.59
N ALA A 136 -4.42 -4.86 -3.88
CA ALA A 136 -3.48 -5.99 -3.74
C ALA A 136 -2.19 -5.78 -4.55
N ALA A 137 -2.32 -5.31 -5.79
CA ALA A 137 -1.19 -5.03 -6.68
C ALA A 137 -0.30 -3.87 -6.19
N PHE A 138 -0.85 -2.93 -5.42
CA PHE A 138 -0.05 -1.91 -4.76
C PHE A 138 0.68 -2.47 -3.53
N LEU A 139 -0.03 -3.25 -2.72
CA LEU A 139 0.47 -3.75 -1.44
C LEU A 139 1.51 -4.86 -1.58
N GLN A 140 1.51 -5.61 -2.69
CA GLN A 140 2.45 -6.72 -2.91
C GLN A 140 3.93 -6.31 -2.80
N GLU A 141 4.25 -5.04 -3.08
CA GLU A 141 5.61 -4.51 -3.07
C GLU A 141 6.15 -4.22 -1.66
N LEU A 142 5.31 -4.27 -0.62
CA LEU A 142 5.67 -3.92 0.76
C LEU A 142 6.83 -4.74 1.34
N GLY A 143 6.92 -6.02 0.99
CA GLY A 143 7.97 -6.90 1.50
C GLY A 143 9.37 -6.43 1.10
N LYS A 144 9.54 -5.81 -0.08
CA LYS A 144 10.82 -5.26 -0.52
C LYS A 144 11.28 -4.10 0.37
N ILE A 145 10.34 -3.30 0.87
CA ILE A 145 10.64 -2.20 1.79
C ILE A 145 11.26 -2.75 3.08
N VAL A 146 10.65 -3.81 3.64
CA VAL A 146 11.15 -4.44 4.87
C VAL A 146 12.50 -5.11 4.65
N ILE A 147 12.68 -5.79 3.50
CA ILE A 147 13.96 -6.39 3.14
C ILE A 147 15.03 -5.32 2.99
N ALA A 148 14.75 -4.22 2.28
CA ALA A 148 15.68 -3.12 2.11
C ALA A 148 16.13 -2.53 3.46
N ASP A 149 15.19 -2.29 4.39
CA ASP A 149 15.51 -1.83 5.74
C ASP A 149 16.42 -2.81 6.50
N ILE A 150 16.15 -4.12 6.43
CA ILE A 150 17.01 -5.14 7.05
C ILE A 150 18.41 -5.10 6.46
N ILE A 151 18.53 -5.09 5.13
CA ILE A 151 19.83 -5.06 4.42
C ILE A 151 20.64 -3.81 4.78
N ILE A 152 19.99 -2.65 4.87
CA ILE A 152 20.64 -1.39 5.28
C ILE A 152 21.16 -1.49 6.72
N GLN A 153 20.36 -2.03 7.63
CA GLN A 153 20.75 -2.10 9.04
C GLN A 153 21.81 -3.15 9.34
N GLU A 154 21.88 -4.20 8.53
CA GLU A 154 22.94 -5.20 8.62
C GLU A 154 24.22 -4.81 7.85
N ASP A 155 24.25 -3.62 7.24
CA ASP A 155 25.37 -3.14 6.41
C ASP A 155 25.70 -4.07 5.22
N MET A 156 24.66 -4.73 4.69
CA MET A 156 24.76 -5.73 3.61
C MET A 156 24.34 -5.19 2.23
N VAL A 157 24.28 -3.87 2.10
CA VAL A 157 23.84 -3.17 0.89
C VAL A 157 24.60 -3.61 -0.36
N TYR A 158 25.92 -3.50 -0.33
CA TYR A 158 26.78 -3.83 -1.47
C TYR A 158 26.66 -5.29 -1.91
N PRO A 159 26.83 -6.30 -1.02
CA PRO A 159 26.72 -7.70 -1.43
C PRO A 159 25.31 -8.06 -1.93
N PHE A 160 24.25 -7.54 -1.29
CA PHE A 160 22.88 -7.78 -1.75
C PHE A 160 22.63 -7.20 -3.14
N ARG A 161 22.99 -5.93 -3.34
CA ARG A 161 22.79 -5.23 -4.61
C ARG A 161 23.55 -5.90 -5.76
N SER A 162 24.79 -6.32 -5.52
CA SER A 162 25.59 -7.03 -6.53
C SER A 162 24.92 -8.32 -6.99
N GLU A 163 24.28 -9.08 -6.10
CA GLU A 163 23.54 -10.29 -6.48
C GLU A 163 22.23 -9.96 -7.21
N ILE A 164 21.51 -8.92 -6.78
CA ILE A 164 20.30 -8.44 -7.45
C ILE A 164 20.58 -8.02 -8.90
N GLU A 165 21.72 -7.37 -9.17
CA GLU A 165 22.09 -6.93 -10.52
C GLU A 165 22.49 -8.08 -11.46
N MET A 166 22.90 -9.23 -10.91
CA MET A 166 23.36 -10.40 -11.68
C MET A 166 22.33 -11.54 -11.77
N THR A 167 21.25 -11.48 -10.99
CA THR A 167 20.25 -12.56 -10.92
C THR A 167 19.10 -12.38 -11.92
N ASN A 168 18.48 -13.49 -12.32
CA ASN A 168 17.14 -13.51 -12.93
C ASN A 168 16.05 -13.92 -11.92
N ASP A 169 16.45 -14.30 -10.70
CA ASP A 169 15.56 -14.74 -9.62
C ASP A 169 15.84 -13.89 -8.38
N VAL A 170 15.10 -12.78 -8.26
CA VAL A 170 15.18 -11.87 -7.11
C VAL A 170 14.74 -12.58 -5.83
N ALA A 171 13.75 -13.47 -5.90
CA ALA A 171 13.23 -14.17 -4.73
C ALA A 171 14.26 -15.12 -4.12
N TYR A 172 15.11 -15.73 -4.96
CA TYR A 172 16.25 -16.52 -4.48
C TYR A 172 17.26 -15.67 -3.70
N VAL A 173 17.63 -14.49 -4.22
CA VAL A 173 18.56 -13.57 -3.54
C VAL A 173 17.97 -13.05 -2.23
N GLU A 174 16.69 -12.65 -2.22
CA GLU A 174 16.01 -12.27 -0.99
C GLU A 174 16.08 -13.39 0.07
N LYS A 175 15.83 -14.64 -0.34
CA LYS A 175 15.91 -15.80 0.55
C LYS A 175 17.33 -16.10 1.04
N SER A 176 18.36 -15.91 0.22
CA SER A 176 19.75 -16.16 0.64
C SER A 176 20.23 -15.17 1.71
N PHE A 177 19.77 -13.91 1.65
CA PHE A 177 20.16 -12.88 2.63
C PHE A 177 19.26 -12.86 3.86
N VAL A 178 17.93 -12.83 3.70
CA VAL A 178 17.00 -12.61 4.83
C VAL A 178 16.17 -13.85 5.20
N GLY A 179 16.25 -14.93 4.42
CA GLY A 179 15.55 -16.18 4.70
C GLY A 179 14.07 -16.23 4.27
N ALA A 180 13.58 -15.21 3.55
CA ALA A 180 12.23 -15.13 3.00
C ALA A 180 12.22 -14.25 1.74
N SER A 181 11.29 -14.51 0.80
CA SER A 181 11.07 -13.59 -0.33
C SER A 181 10.17 -12.42 0.06
N ALA A 182 10.22 -11.33 -0.71
CA ALA A 182 9.35 -10.17 -0.51
C ALA A 182 7.87 -10.56 -0.48
N SER A 183 7.44 -11.52 -1.30
CA SER A 183 6.04 -12.01 -1.27
C SER A 183 5.68 -12.70 0.05
N GLU A 184 6.60 -13.50 0.61
CA GLU A 184 6.40 -14.15 1.91
C GLU A 184 6.37 -13.10 3.04
N VAL A 185 7.24 -12.09 2.98
CA VAL A 185 7.27 -10.96 3.92
C VAL A 185 5.96 -10.16 3.85
N THR A 186 5.51 -9.79 2.65
CA THR A 186 4.22 -9.09 2.47
C THR A 186 3.06 -9.90 3.04
N GLY A 187 3.03 -11.21 2.81
CA GLY A 187 2.00 -12.08 3.38
C GLY A 187 1.98 -12.03 4.91
N ALA A 188 3.15 -12.13 5.54
CA ALA A 188 3.26 -12.02 7.00
C ALA A 188 2.86 -10.63 7.54
N MET A 189 3.11 -9.56 6.79
CA MET A 189 2.66 -8.21 7.15
C MET A 189 1.13 -8.08 7.13
N PHE A 190 0.45 -8.71 6.16
CA PHE A 190 -1.02 -8.68 6.11
C PHE A 190 -1.65 -9.40 7.29
N ASP A 191 -1.07 -10.53 7.70
CA ASP A 191 -1.50 -11.24 8.91
C ASP A 191 -1.29 -10.36 10.15
N TYR A 192 -0.16 -9.65 10.24
CA TYR A 192 0.16 -8.76 11.37
C TYR A 192 -0.76 -7.55 11.48
N TRP A 193 -1.03 -6.85 10.36
CA TRP A 193 -1.90 -5.67 10.35
C TRP A 193 -3.39 -6.01 10.45
N VAL A 194 -3.74 -7.28 10.61
CA VAL A 194 -5.14 -7.76 10.66
C VAL A 194 -5.92 -7.19 9.47
N LEU A 195 -5.27 -7.09 8.31
CA LEU A 195 -5.93 -6.82 7.06
C LEU A 195 -6.75 -8.07 6.76
N LYS A 196 -7.97 -8.11 7.32
CA LYS A 196 -8.86 -9.27 7.26
C LYS A 196 -8.89 -9.81 5.84
N LYS A 197 -9.01 -11.14 5.70
CA LYS A 197 -9.25 -11.81 4.40
C LYS A 197 -10.35 -11.15 3.57
N SER A 198 -11.29 -10.43 4.20
CA SER A 198 -12.32 -9.61 3.55
C SER A 198 -11.79 -8.48 2.64
N LEU A 199 -10.49 -8.15 2.68
CA LEU A 199 -9.85 -7.24 1.71
C LEU A 199 -9.58 -7.89 0.35
N PHE A 200 -9.42 -9.22 0.30
CA PHE A 200 -8.93 -9.94 -0.88
C PHE A 200 -9.80 -11.14 -1.30
N CYS A 201 -10.63 -11.66 -0.40
CA CYS A 201 -11.56 -12.75 -0.65
C CYS A 201 -12.99 -12.30 -0.32
N GLN A 202 -13.77 -12.09 -1.39
CA GLN A 202 -15.23 -12.22 -1.39
C GLN A 202 -15.58 -13.45 -2.22
#